data_AF-A0A7Y2KW93-F1
#
_entry.id   AF-A0A7Y2KW93-F1
#
_cell.length_a   1.000
_cell.length_b   1.000
_cell.length_c   1.000
_cell.angle_alpha   90.00
_cell.angle_beta   90.00
_cell.angle_gamma   90.00
#
_symmetry.space_group_name_H-M   'P 1'
#
loop_
_entity.id
_entity.type
_entity.pdbx_description
1 polymer ?
#
loop_
_entity_poly.entity_id
_entity_poly.type
_entity_poly.pdbx_seq_one_letter_code
_entity_poly.pdbx_strand_id
1 'polypeptide(L)' 'VLDASARFLGHTRAPLVLLPIEDALGLQEQANLPGTISSHPNWCRRLPADCDTLLDSADVARRLELLACARLQAQERDQ' A
#
# COMPACT_ATOMS: atom_id res chain seq x y z
N VAL A 1 -11.20 -5.45 0.62
CA VAL A 1 -10.49 -5.49 -0.68
C VAL A 1 -9.00 -5.25 -0.50
N LEU A 2 -8.56 -4.13 0.08
CA LEU A 2 -7.13 -3.80 0.29
C LEU A 2 -6.30 -4.94 0.89
N ASP A 3 -6.79 -5.57 1.96
CA ASP A 3 -6.08 -6.67 2.61
C ASP A 3 -5.90 -7.90 1.69
N ALA A 4 -6.94 -8.21 0.91
CA ALA A 4 -6.90 -9.28 -0.07
C ALA A 4 -5.95 -8.93 -1.21
N SER A 5 -5.93 -7.67 -1.67
CA SER A 5 -4.99 -7.18 -2.67
C SER A 5 -3.55 -7.26 -2.16
N ALA A 6 -3.27 -6.81 -0.94
CA ALA A 6 -1.95 -6.88 -0.32
C ALA A 6 -1.47 -8.33 -0.20
N ARG A 7 -2.33 -9.23 0.27
CA ARG A 7 -2.03 -10.67 0.33
C ARG A 7 -1.77 -11.25 -1.06
N PHE A 8 -2.62 -10.94 -2.03
CA PHE A 8 -2.49 -11.42 -3.41
C PHE A 8 -1.17 -10.96 -4.04
N LEU A 9 -0.83 -9.67 -3.92
CA LEU A 9 0.46 -9.12 -4.38
C LEU A 9 1.64 -9.86 -3.73
N GLY A 10 1.57 -10.10 -2.42
CA GLY A 10 2.62 -10.82 -1.70
C GLY A 10 2.84 -12.26 -2.18
N HIS A 11 1.79 -12.93 -2.67
CA HIS A 11 1.86 -14.30 -3.18
C HIS A 11 2.47 -14.41 -4.59
N THR A 12 2.66 -13.30 -5.28
CA THR A 12 3.27 -13.32 -6.62
C THR A 12 4.74 -13.74 -6.56
N ARG A 13 5.23 -14.31 -7.67
CA ARG A 13 6.65 -14.63 -7.87
C ARG A 13 7.51 -13.42 -8.24
N ALA A 14 6.96 -12.21 -8.18
CA ALA A 14 7.72 -11.02 -8.50
C ALA A 14 8.91 -10.93 -7.52
N PRO A 15 10.13 -10.65 -8.02
CA PRO A 15 11.31 -10.53 -7.16
C PRO A 15 11.20 -9.32 -6.22
N LEU A 16 10.42 -8.30 -6.61
CA LEU A 16 10.08 -7.13 -5.81
C LEU A 16 8.58 -6.86 -5.91
N VAL A 17 7.97 -6.57 -4.77
CA VAL A 17 6.56 -6.15 -4.67
C VAL A 17 6.53 -4.79 -3.98
N LEU A 18 5.76 -3.86 -4.54
CA LEU A 18 5.52 -2.54 -3.95
C LEU A 18 4.07 -2.45 -3.50
N LEU A 19 3.85 -1.91 -2.31
CA LEU A 19 2.54 -1.50 -1.80
C LEU A 19 2.57 0.03 -1.65
N PRO A 20 1.76 0.79 -2.41
CA PRO A 20 1.63 2.22 -2.21
C PRO A 20 1.23 2.53 -0.76
N ILE A 21 1.81 3.57 -0.18
CA ILE A 21 1.50 3.94 1.21
C ILE A 21 0.04 4.36 1.34
N GLU A 22 -0.53 4.94 0.29
CA GLU A 22 -1.95 5.27 0.18
C GLU A 22 -2.85 4.03 0.31
N ASP A 23 -2.47 2.90 -0.28
CA ASP A 23 -3.21 1.63 -0.15
C ASP A 23 -3.05 1.00 1.24
N ALA A 24 -1.86 1.13 1.84
CA ALA A 24 -1.65 0.69 3.22
C ALA A 24 -2.56 1.47 4.19
N LEU A 25 -2.59 2.80 4.01
CA LEU A 25 -3.41 3.75 4.78
C LEU A 25 -4.91 3.70 4.41
N GLY A 26 -5.26 3.17 3.25
CA GLY A 26 -6.64 3.15 2.74
C GLY A 26 -7.16 4.51 2.28
N LEU A 27 -6.27 5.37 1.77
CA LEU A 27 -6.63 6.67 1.23
C LEU A 27 -7.36 6.52 -0.11
N GLN A 28 -8.44 7.28 -0.30
CA GLN A 28 -9.25 7.17 -1.51
C GLN A 28 -8.79 8.13 -2.61
N GLU A 29 -8.21 9.26 -2.23
CA GLU A 29 -7.89 10.32 -3.18
C GLU A 29 -6.54 10.12 -3.85
N GLN A 30 -6.53 10.24 -5.17
CA GLN A 30 -5.31 10.16 -5.97
C GLN A 30 -4.42 11.37 -5.74
N ALA A 31 -3.11 11.13 -5.56
CA ALA A 31 -2.09 12.18 -5.51
C ALA A 31 -1.97 12.94 -6.85
N ASN A 32 -2.28 12.27 -7.96
CA ASN A 32 -2.27 12.84 -9.29
C ASN A 32 -3.39 12.24 -10.15
N LEU A 33 -4.14 13.11 -10.83
CA LEU A 33 -5.15 12.78 -11.82
C LEU A 33 -4.68 13.25 -13.21
N PRO A 34 -4.22 12.34 -14.08
CA PRO A 34 -3.71 12.71 -15.41
C PRO A 34 -4.72 13.51 -16.24
N GLY A 35 -4.22 14.44 -17.06
CA GLY A 35 -5.04 15.27 -17.94
C GLY A 35 -5.74 16.45 -17.25
N THR A 36 -5.39 16.74 -15.99
CA THR A 36 -5.91 17.90 -15.26
C THR A 36 -4.79 18.89 -14.93
N ILE A 37 -5.12 20.18 -14.93
CA ILE A 37 -4.19 21.25 -14.54
C ILE A 37 -4.75 22.00 -13.33
N SER A 38 -6.01 22.44 -13.40
CA SER A 38 -6.65 23.26 -12.35
C SER A 38 -7.83 22.57 -11.65
N SER A 39 -8.34 21.46 -12.19
CA SER A 39 -9.53 20.77 -11.67
C SER A 39 -9.23 19.74 -10.57
N HIS A 40 -7.98 19.31 -10.42
CA HIS A 40 -7.54 18.43 -9.34
C HIS A 40 -6.25 18.98 -8.71
N PRO A 41 -6.10 18.95 -7.37
CA PRO A 41 -4.89 19.41 -6.70
C PRO A 41 -3.76 18.38 -6.82
N ASN A 42 -3.24 18.21 -8.04
CA ASN A 42 -2.14 17.29 -8.35
C ASN A 42 -0.90 17.62 -7.52
N TRP A 43 -0.28 16.61 -6.94
CA TRP A 43 1.00 16.70 -6.22
C TRP A 43 0.99 17.60 -4.98
N CYS A 44 -0.19 17.98 -4.48
CA CYS A 44 -0.34 18.86 -3.32
C CYS A 44 -0.81 18.14 -2.05
N ARG A 45 -1.18 16.85 -2.13
CA ARG A 45 -1.74 16.11 -1.00
C ARG A 45 -0.65 15.63 -0.04
N ARG A 46 -0.85 15.93 1.24
CA ARG A 46 -0.04 15.41 2.35
C ARG A 46 -0.70 14.15 2.91
N LEU A 47 0.11 13.27 3.51
CA LEU A 47 -0.37 12.13 4.27
C LEU A 47 -1.05 12.60 5.58
N PRO A 48 -2.00 11.83 6.13
CA PRO A 48 -2.90 12.32 7.19
C PRO A 48 -2.28 12.40 8.59
N ALA A 49 -1.04 11.95 8.77
CA ALA A 49 -0.35 11.92 10.05
C ALA A 49 1.16 12.11 9.89
N ASP A 50 1.83 12.39 11.01
CA ASP A 50 3.28 12.53 11.07
C ASP A 50 3.97 11.17 10.88
N CYS A 51 5.21 11.19 10.37
CA CYS A 51 5.92 9.98 9.97
C CYS A 51 6.09 8.94 11.08
N ASP A 52 6.17 9.38 12.34
CA ASP A 52 6.37 8.54 13.52
C ASP A 52 5.12 7.75 13.94
N THR A 53 3.93 8.24 13.58
CA THR A 53 2.64 7.68 13.98
C THR A 53 1.79 7.18 12.81
N LEU A 54 2.22 7.47 11.58
CA LEU A 54 1.47 7.22 10.35
C LEU A 54 1.02 5.76 10.18
N LEU A 55 1.78 4.80 10.69
CA LEU A 55 1.53 3.37 10.50
C LEU A 55 0.92 2.66 11.73
N ASP A 56 0.60 3.40 12.80
CA ASP A 56 0.22 2.83 14.10
C ASP A 56 -1.20 2.24 14.14
N SER A 57 -2.03 2.53 13.13
CA SER A 57 -3.39 2.01 13.12
C SER A 57 -3.41 0.48 12.94
N ALA A 58 -4.31 -0.19 13.67
CA ALA A 58 -4.44 -1.65 13.62
C ALA A 58 -4.72 -2.17 12.19
N ASP A 59 -5.46 -1.41 11.39
CA ASP A 59 -5.75 -1.77 10.00
C ASP A 59 -4.52 -1.72 9.10
N VAL A 60 -3.66 -0.70 9.27
CA VAL A 60 -2.40 -0.59 8.53
C VAL A 60 -1.46 -1.71 8.93
N ALA A 61 -1.26 -1.91 10.24
CA ALA A 61 -0.39 -2.97 10.77
C ALA A 61 -0.79 -4.35 10.22
N ARG A 62 -2.09 -4.66 10.26
CA ARG A 62 -2.65 -5.91 9.73
C ARG A 62 -2.41 -6.08 8.23
N ARG A 63 -2.55 -5.02 7.42
CA ARG A 63 -2.27 -5.08 5.97
C ARG A 63 -0.80 -5.34 5.68
N LEU A 64 0.09 -4.67 6.40
CA LEU A 64 1.53 -4.85 6.27
C LEU A 64 1.94 -6.28 6.69
N GLU A 65 1.37 -6.80 7.77
CA GLU A 65 1.60 -8.18 8.22
C GLU A 65 1.12 -9.21 7.18
N LEU A 66 -0.06 -9.00 6.59
CA LEU A 66 -0.59 -9.88 5.54
C LEU A 66 0.31 -9.90 4.30
N LEU A 67 0.85 -8.75 3.89
CA LEU A 67 1.82 -8.68 2.80
C LEU A 67 3.12 -9.41 3.17
N ALA A 68 3.67 -9.16 4.36
CA ALA A 68 4.91 -9.78 4.84
C ALA A 68 4.81 -11.31 4.91
N CYS A 69 3.75 -11.84 5.53
CA CYS A 69 3.49 -13.27 5.60
C CYS A 69 3.37 -13.89 4.20
N ALA A 70 2.66 -13.21 3.29
CA ALA A 70 2.50 -13.68 1.92
C ALA A 70 3.84 -13.72 1.15
N ARG A 71 4.74 -12.75 1.37
CA ARG A 71 6.09 -12.73 0.78
C ARG A 71 6.93 -13.91 1.25
N LEU A 72 6.92 -14.20 2.56
CA LEU A 72 7.65 -15.34 3.12
C LEU A 72 7.15 -16.67 2.52
N GLN A 73 5.83 -16.86 2.47
CA GLN A 73 5.21 -18.05 1.88
C GLN A 73 5.53 -18.21 0.38
N ALA A 74 5.64 -17.11 -0.36
CA ALA A 74 6.04 -17.17 -1.77
C ALA A 74 7.49 -17.61 -1.93
N GLN A 75 8.40 -17.09 -1.09
CA GLN A 75 9.80 -17.48 -1.12
C GLN A 75 10.00 -18.96 -0.75
N GLU A 76 9.31 -19.46 0.27
CA GLU A 76 9.37 -20.87 0.67
C GLU A 76 8.90 -21.84 -0.43
N ARG A 77 7.92 -21.43 -1.25
CA ARG A 77 7.42 -22.24 -2.37
C ARG A 77 8.38 -22.30 -3.57
N ASP A 78 9.24 -21.30 -3.70
CA ASP A 78 10.18 -21.17 -4.81
C ASP A 78 11.59 -21.68 -4.46
N GLN A 79 11.81 -22.10 -3.20
CA GLN A 79 12.98 -22.87 -2.74
C GLN A 79 12.79 -24.36 -2.99
#